data_AF-A0A433XXS2-F1
#
_entry.id   AF-A0A433XXS2-F1
#
_cell.length_a   1.000
_cell.length_b   1.000
_cell.length_c   1.000
_cell.angle_alpha   90.00
_cell.angle_beta   90.00
_cell.angle_gamma   90.00
#
_symmetry.space_group_name_H-M   'P 1'
#
loop_
_entity.id
_entity.type
_entity.pdbx_description
1 polymer ?
#
loop_
_entity_poly.entity_id
_entity_poly.type
_entity_poly.pdbx_seq_one_letter_code
_entity_poly.pdbx_strand_id
1 'polypeptide(L)'
;MAGSDWLNMKEMDQLKWATKHLRTKGETHEGAPISATNFDAWLSQERTKDSALLLRMKLAWTQAQRRKADKNAKKKACSFVLSEQAKQKLNKLAKQNKSSITNFLESLLSDEYEQATQQKKVAKNAAKRATDKEQQLKKKLGSVYSALQECIKELTQRTVMMGAANLSIDSLSEEQKSVSAELYTETLKKLTDKSLMSLLDEQLSRSMERAPT
;
A
#
# COMPACT_ATOMS: atom_id res chain seq x y z
N MET A 1 -12.01 -23.79 -53.00
CA MET A 1 -10.97 -23.47 -52.01
C MET A 1 -10.77 -21.96 -51.97
N ALA A 2 -11.41 -21.27 -51.02
CA ALA A 2 -11.31 -19.81 -50.86
C ALA A 2 -10.38 -19.53 -49.67
N GLY A 3 -9.07 -19.39 -49.91
CA GLY A 3 -8.07 -19.40 -48.84
C GLY A 3 -7.02 -18.27 -48.85
N SER A 4 -6.97 -17.42 -49.88
CA SER A 4 -5.75 -16.64 -50.15
C SER A 4 -5.98 -15.14 -50.35
N ASP A 5 -6.67 -14.45 -49.44
CA ASP A 5 -6.75 -12.97 -49.48
C ASP A 5 -6.63 -12.32 -48.09
N TRP A 6 -5.73 -12.85 -47.25
CA TRP A 6 -5.40 -12.20 -45.97
C TRP A 6 -4.43 -11.01 -46.14
N LEU A 7 -3.74 -10.92 -47.28
CA LEU A 7 -2.84 -9.84 -47.66
C LEU A 7 -3.59 -8.83 -48.53
N ASN A 8 -3.98 -7.70 -47.97
CA ASN A 8 -4.62 -6.60 -48.67
C ASN A 8 -3.57 -5.61 -49.17
N MET A 9 -3.34 -5.58 -50.48
CA MET A 9 -2.37 -4.68 -51.10
C MET A 9 -2.75 -3.19 -51.01
N LYS A 10 -4.02 -2.88 -50.72
CA LYS A 10 -4.48 -1.50 -50.52
C LYS A 10 -4.13 -0.97 -49.12
N GLU A 11 -3.80 -1.85 -48.17
CA GLU A 11 -3.39 -1.46 -46.83
C GLU A 11 -1.88 -1.15 -46.82
N MET A 12 -1.54 0.15 -46.87
CA MET A 12 -0.16 0.62 -46.90
C MET A 12 0.69 0.12 -45.72
N ASP A 13 0.10 -0.02 -44.55
CA ASP A 13 0.78 -0.55 -43.35
C ASP A 13 1.16 -2.03 -43.52
N GLN A 14 0.24 -2.82 -44.09
CA GLN A 14 0.48 -4.24 -44.34
C GLN A 14 1.52 -4.44 -45.44
N LEU A 15 1.48 -3.64 -46.52
CA LEU A 15 2.46 -3.69 -47.61
C LEU A 15 3.87 -3.29 -47.14
N LYS A 16 4.00 -2.20 -46.37
CA LYS A 16 5.27 -1.77 -45.77
C LYS A 16 5.82 -2.83 -44.81
N TRP A 17 4.96 -3.45 -44.02
CA TRP A 17 5.37 -4.53 -43.13
C TRP A 17 5.84 -5.75 -43.91
N ALA A 18 5.10 -6.18 -44.94
CA ALA A 18 5.39 -7.39 -45.70
C ALA A 18 6.70 -7.27 -46.48
N THR A 19 6.92 -6.17 -47.18
CA THR A 19 8.18 -5.88 -47.90
C THR A 19 9.37 -5.84 -46.95
N LYS A 20 9.23 -5.21 -45.78
CA LYS A 20 10.28 -5.22 -44.74
C LYS A 20 10.53 -6.62 -44.19
N HIS A 21 9.47 -7.40 -43.93
CA HIS A 21 9.57 -8.75 -43.39
C HIS A 21 10.33 -9.67 -44.34
N LEU A 22 9.96 -9.66 -45.62
CA LEU A 22 10.60 -10.45 -46.68
C LEU A 22 12.06 -10.06 -46.87
N ARG A 23 12.37 -8.76 -46.91
CA ARG A 23 13.76 -8.28 -46.98
C ARG A 23 14.59 -8.74 -45.78
N THR A 24 14.03 -8.70 -44.58
CA THR A 24 14.71 -9.16 -43.36
C THR A 24 14.97 -10.67 -43.39
N LYS A 25 14.14 -11.44 -44.10
CA LYS A 25 14.31 -12.87 -44.31
C LYS A 25 15.22 -13.22 -45.48
N GLY A 26 15.67 -12.23 -46.26
CA GLY A 26 16.53 -12.42 -47.43
C GLY A 26 15.79 -12.92 -48.67
N GLU A 27 14.46 -12.79 -48.71
CA GLU A 27 13.65 -13.25 -49.84
C GLU A 27 13.82 -12.31 -51.04
N THR A 28 14.02 -12.90 -52.22
CA THR A 28 14.25 -12.19 -53.48
C THR A 28 13.28 -12.66 -54.56
N HIS A 29 12.93 -11.77 -55.47
CA HIS A 29 12.20 -12.08 -56.69
C HIS A 29 13.08 -11.73 -57.89
N GLU A 30 13.34 -12.69 -58.78
CA GLU A 30 14.18 -12.51 -59.97
C GLU A 30 15.59 -11.95 -59.65
N GLY A 31 16.17 -12.36 -58.52
CA GLY A 31 17.48 -11.90 -58.07
C GLY A 31 17.50 -10.50 -57.44
N ALA A 32 16.37 -9.80 -57.39
CA ALA A 32 16.22 -8.51 -56.74
C ALA A 32 15.50 -8.63 -55.38
N PRO A 33 15.83 -7.77 -54.38
CA PRO A 33 15.07 -7.69 -53.15
C PRO A 33 13.60 -7.34 -53.41
N ILE A 34 12.70 -7.97 -52.66
CA ILE A 34 11.27 -7.70 -52.77
C ILE A 34 10.97 -6.27 -52.25
N SER A 35 10.27 -5.50 -53.07
CA SER A 35 9.92 -4.10 -52.88
C SER A 35 8.44 -3.90 -53.21
N ALA A 36 7.89 -2.70 -52.95
CA ALA A 36 6.48 -2.44 -53.22
C ALA A 36 6.12 -2.56 -54.72
N THR A 37 7.07 -2.36 -55.63
CA THR A 37 6.81 -2.38 -57.08
C THR A 37 6.81 -3.79 -57.68
N ASN A 38 7.55 -4.74 -57.09
CA ASN A 38 7.61 -6.14 -57.55
C ASN A 38 6.86 -7.12 -56.62
N PHE A 39 6.25 -6.62 -55.54
CA PHE A 39 5.55 -7.45 -54.55
C PHE A 39 4.38 -8.22 -55.15
N ASP A 40 3.63 -7.64 -56.08
CA ASP A 40 2.45 -8.27 -56.68
C ASP A 40 2.82 -9.42 -57.62
N ALA A 41 3.86 -9.21 -58.44
CA ALA A 41 4.45 -10.25 -59.28
C ALA A 41 4.99 -11.42 -58.43
N TRP A 42 5.74 -11.09 -57.37
CA TRP A 42 6.22 -12.09 -56.42
C TRP A 42 5.07 -12.84 -55.73
N LEU A 43 4.05 -12.15 -55.23
CA LEU A 43 2.94 -12.77 -54.52
C LEU A 43 2.14 -13.70 -55.43
N SER A 44 1.92 -13.31 -56.68
CA SER A 44 1.24 -14.13 -57.68
C SER A 44 2.01 -15.43 -57.95
N GLN A 45 3.34 -15.35 -58.07
CA GLN A 45 4.21 -16.52 -58.22
C GLN A 45 4.24 -17.40 -56.95
N GLU A 46 4.15 -16.80 -55.76
CA GLU A 46 4.22 -17.55 -54.51
C GLU A 46 2.88 -18.22 -54.15
N ARG A 47 1.76 -17.61 -54.57
CA ARG A 47 0.41 -18.19 -54.42
C ARG A 47 0.23 -19.47 -55.23
N THR A 48 0.88 -19.59 -56.38
CA THR A 48 0.82 -20.81 -57.22
C THR A 48 1.63 -21.97 -56.64
N LYS A 49 2.52 -21.70 -55.68
CA LYS A 49 3.41 -22.70 -55.05
C LYS A 49 2.86 -23.31 -53.75
N ASP A 50 1.67 -22.92 -53.31
CA ASP A 50 1.09 -23.28 -51.99
C ASP A 50 2.13 -23.24 -50.85
N SER A 51 2.82 -22.10 -50.77
CA SER A 51 4.04 -21.99 -49.99
C SER A 51 3.78 -21.83 -48.48
N ALA A 52 4.46 -22.64 -47.67
CA ALA A 52 4.54 -22.47 -46.21
C ALA A 52 5.08 -21.09 -45.80
N LEU A 53 5.72 -20.34 -46.71
CA LEU A 53 6.12 -18.95 -46.49
C LEU A 53 4.91 -18.04 -46.26
N LEU A 54 3.86 -18.15 -47.08
CA LEU A 54 2.66 -17.31 -46.96
C LEU A 54 1.93 -17.55 -45.63
N LEU A 55 1.91 -18.80 -45.15
CA LEU A 55 1.35 -19.13 -43.84
C LEU A 55 2.19 -18.54 -42.70
N ARG A 56 3.53 -18.66 -42.78
CA ARG A 56 4.44 -18.06 -41.79
C ARG A 56 4.32 -16.53 -41.76
N MET A 57 4.19 -15.91 -42.92
CA MET A 57 3.93 -14.47 -43.02
C MET A 57 2.60 -14.08 -42.39
N LYS A 58 1.52 -14.85 -42.62
CA LYS A 58 0.22 -14.60 -42.00
C LYS A 58 0.31 -14.57 -40.49
N LEU A 59 0.95 -15.58 -39.90
CA LEU A 59 1.15 -15.67 -38.45
C LEU A 59 2.02 -14.52 -37.93
N ALA A 60 3.09 -14.17 -38.64
CA ALA A 60 3.96 -13.07 -38.27
C ALA A 60 3.24 -11.71 -38.34
N TRP A 61 2.33 -11.52 -39.30
CA TRP A 61 1.51 -10.31 -39.41
C TRP A 61 0.52 -10.20 -38.27
N THR A 62 -0.22 -11.29 -37.97
CA THR A 62 -1.13 -11.33 -36.83
C THR A 62 -0.39 -11.00 -35.52
N GLN A 63 0.82 -11.52 -35.34
CA GLN A 63 1.67 -11.18 -34.20
C GLN A 63 2.07 -9.70 -34.17
N ALA A 64 2.40 -9.12 -35.33
CA ALA A 64 2.74 -7.70 -35.45
C ALA A 64 1.55 -6.79 -35.12
N GLN A 65 0.35 -7.13 -35.60
CA GLN A 65 -0.89 -6.43 -35.28
C GLN A 65 -1.19 -6.48 -33.78
N ARG A 66 -1.08 -7.67 -33.15
CA ARG A 66 -1.24 -7.81 -31.69
C ARG A 66 -0.27 -6.92 -30.92
N ARG A 67 1.02 -6.94 -31.29
CA ARG A 67 2.03 -6.07 -30.66
C ARG A 67 1.74 -4.58 -30.85
N LYS A 68 1.15 -4.16 -31.99
CA LYS A 68 0.73 -2.77 -32.21
C LYS A 68 -0.45 -2.42 -31.29
N ALA A 69 -1.44 -3.30 -31.17
CA ALA A 69 -2.57 -3.13 -30.26
C ALA A 69 -2.13 -3.06 -28.79
N ASP A 70 -1.24 -3.95 -28.35
CA ASP A 70 -0.71 -3.98 -26.98
C ASP A 70 0.01 -2.66 -26.63
N LYS A 71 0.82 -2.13 -27.55
CA LYS A 71 1.49 -0.84 -27.37
C LYS A 71 0.49 0.31 -27.19
N ASN A 72 -0.57 0.33 -27.99
CA ASN A 72 -1.63 1.34 -27.87
C ASN A 72 -2.37 1.23 -26.53
N ALA A 73 -2.55 0.01 -26.03
CA ALA A 73 -3.15 -0.27 -24.73
C ALA A 73 -2.19 -0.06 -23.53
N LYS A 74 -0.99 0.51 -23.76
CA LYS A 74 0.09 0.66 -22.76
C LYS A 74 0.51 -0.67 -22.10
N LYS A 75 0.25 -1.80 -22.75
CA LYS A 75 0.68 -3.12 -22.29
C LYS A 75 2.10 -3.40 -22.75
N LYS A 76 2.92 -3.96 -21.86
CA LYS A 76 4.28 -4.42 -22.17
C LYS A 76 4.35 -5.91 -21.89
N ALA A 77 4.88 -6.66 -22.85
CA ALA A 77 5.15 -8.08 -22.66
C ALA A 77 6.38 -8.25 -21.75
N CYS A 78 6.22 -8.97 -20.65
CA CYS A 78 7.29 -9.34 -19.74
C CYS A 78 7.54 -10.85 -19.82
N SER A 79 8.80 -11.26 -19.92
CA SER A 79 9.19 -12.67 -19.91
C SER A 79 9.88 -12.97 -18.59
N PHE A 80 9.36 -13.94 -17.84
CA PHE A 80 9.92 -14.39 -16.58
C PHE A 80 10.28 -15.87 -16.69
N VAL A 81 11.39 -16.25 -16.07
CA VAL A 81 11.75 -17.65 -15.88
C VAL A 81 11.20 -18.09 -14.53
N LEU A 82 10.29 -19.06 -14.54
CA LEU A 82 9.70 -19.64 -13.34
C LEU A 82 10.07 -21.12 -13.26
N SER A 83 10.14 -21.66 -12.04
CA SER A 83 10.21 -23.11 -11.87
C SER A 83 8.96 -23.77 -12.45
N GLU A 84 9.10 -25.01 -12.91
CA GLU A 84 7.98 -25.74 -13.49
C GLU A 84 6.81 -25.88 -12.49
N GLN A 85 7.14 -26.16 -11.22
CA GLN A 85 6.16 -26.23 -10.14
C GLN A 85 5.42 -24.90 -9.94
N ALA A 86 6.13 -23.77 -9.98
CA ALA A 86 5.52 -22.45 -9.84
C ALA A 86 4.56 -22.15 -11.00
N LYS A 87 4.95 -22.47 -12.24
CA LYS A 87 4.08 -22.33 -13.43
C LYS A 87 2.82 -23.19 -13.30
N GLN A 88 2.95 -24.43 -12.84
CA GLN A 88 1.80 -25.31 -12.63
C GLN A 88 0.83 -24.76 -11.57
N LYS A 89 1.35 -24.27 -10.44
CA LYS A 89 0.53 -23.64 -9.38
C LYS A 89 -0.18 -22.41 -9.91
N LEU A 90 0.53 -21.52 -10.62
CA LEU A 90 -0.05 -20.33 -11.22
C LEU A 90 -1.18 -20.66 -12.19
N ASN A 91 -0.99 -21.68 -13.04
CA ASN A 91 -2.03 -22.14 -13.97
C ASN A 91 -3.26 -22.69 -13.23
N LYS A 92 -3.07 -23.47 -12.17
CA LYS A 92 -4.18 -23.99 -11.36
C LYS A 92 -4.97 -22.86 -10.70
N LEU A 93 -4.27 -21.89 -10.11
CA LEU A 93 -4.89 -20.72 -9.46
C LEU A 93 -5.65 -19.84 -10.46
N ALA A 94 -5.07 -19.57 -11.64
CA ALA A 94 -5.75 -18.80 -12.69
C ALA A 94 -7.04 -19.50 -13.16
N LYS A 95 -6.99 -20.83 -13.35
CA LYS A 95 -8.17 -21.64 -13.70
C LYS A 95 -9.26 -21.61 -12.62
N GLN A 96 -8.87 -21.75 -11.36
CA GLN A 96 -9.81 -21.68 -10.23
C GLN A 96 -10.53 -20.33 -10.17
N ASN A 97 -9.82 -19.24 -10.48
CA ASN A 97 -10.37 -17.89 -10.54
C ASN A 97 -11.04 -17.55 -11.88
N LYS A 98 -11.25 -18.54 -12.77
CA LYS A 98 -11.85 -18.37 -14.11
C LYS A 98 -11.21 -17.22 -14.91
N SER A 99 -9.91 -17.01 -14.75
CA SER A 99 -9.19 -15.87 -15.29
C SER A 99 -7.99 -16.33 -16.12
N SER A 100 -7.51 -15.45 -17.01
CA SER A 100 -6.24 -15.69 -17.69
C SER A 100 -5.09 -15.56 -16.68
N ILE A 101 -3.97 -16.24 -16.94
CA ILE A 101 -2.78 -16.15 -16.08
C ILE A 101 -2.34 -14.69 -15.92
N THR A 102 -2.37 -13.92 -17.01
CA THR A 102 -2.01 -12.50 -17.02
C THR A 102 -2.94 -11.68 -16.14
N ASN A 103 -4.26 -11.83 -16.33
CA ASN A 103 -5.23 -11.08 -15.55
C ASN A 103 -5.14 -11.44 -14.06
N PHE A 104 -4.96 -12.73 -13.75
CA PHE A 104 -4.78 -13.20 -12.37
C PHE A 104 -3.53 -12.60 -11.72
N LEU A 105 -2.40 -12.53 -12.45
CA LEU A 105 -1.19 -11.88 -11.96
C LEU A 105 -1.36 -10.37 -11.77
N GLU A 106 -2.03 -9.69 -12.70
CA GLU A 106 -2.29 -8.25 -12.59
C GLU A 106 -3.18 -7.93 -11.38
N SER A 107 -4.22 -8.74 -11.13
CA SER A 107 -5.06 -8.62 -9.93
C SER A 107 -4.26 -8.87 -8.66
N LEU A 108 -3.50 -9.98 -8.60
CA LEU A 108 -2.69 -10.31 -7.44
C LEU A 108 -1.67 -9.20 -7.10
N LEU A 109 -1.02 -8.63 -8.11
CA LEU A 109 -0.07 -7.53 -7.92
C LEU A 109 -0.76 -6.26 -7.42
N SER A 110 -1.96 -5.97 -7.91
CA SER A 110 -2.75 -4.81 -7.48
C SER A 110 -3.20 -4.96 -6.03
N ASP A 111 -3.74 -6.12 -5.67
CA ASP A 111 -4.23 -6.43 -4.33
C ASP A 111 -3.10 -6.37 -3.29
N GLU A 112 -1.96 -6.98 -3.58
CA GLU A 112 -0.78 -6.95 -2.69
C GLU A 112 -0.23 -5.52 -2.54
N TYR A 113 -0.21 -4.74 -3.63
CA TYR A 113 0.22 -3.34 -3.56
C TYR A 113 -0.73 -2.48 -2.72
N GLU A 114 -2.04 -2.66 -2.89
CA GLU A 114 -3.05 -1.96 -2.09
C GLU A 114 -2.95 -2.34 -0.61
N GLN A 115 -2.79 -3.63 -0.30
CA GLN A 115 -2.60 -4.09 1.07
C GLN A 115 -1.32 -3.51 1.69
N ALA A 116 -0.19 -3.55 0.98
CA ALA A 116 1.07 -3.00 1.48
C ALA A 116 0.98 -1.47 1.72
N THR A 117 0.34 -0.74 0.81
CA THR A 117 0.14 0.71 0.97
C THR A 117 -0.81 1.03 2.11
N GLN A 118 -1.86 0.23 2.31
CA GLN A 118 -2.79 0.39 3.42
C GLN A 118 -2.13 0.09 4.77
N GLN A 119 -1.38 -1.01 4.87
CA GLN A 119 -0.62 -1.33 6.09
C GLN A 119 0.36 -0.20 6.46
N LYS A 120 1.07 0.36 5.47
CA LYS A 120 1.96 1.51 5.69
C LYS A 120 1.22 2.75 6.20
N LYS A 121 0.02 3.04 5.67
CA LYS A 121 -0.83 4.14 6.15
C LYS A 121 -1.31 3.90 7.58
N VAL A 122 -1.76 2.68 7.89
CA VAL A 122 -2.22 2.30 9.23
C VAL A 122 -1.08 2.42 10.24
N ALA A 123 0.11 1.89 9.93
CA ALA A 123 1.29 2.00 10.78
C ALA A 123 1.70 3.46 11.02
N LYS A 124 1.70 4.29 9.97
CA LYS A 124 2.00 5.73 10.11
C LYS A 124 0.99 6.46 10.99
N ASN A 125 -0.30 6.15 10.83
CA ASN A 125 -1.36 6.75 11.64
C ASN A 125 -1.30 6.28 13.11
N ALA A 126 -0.99 5.01 13.34
CA ALA A 126 -0.79 4.47 14.69
C ALA A 126 0.40 5.14 15.38
N ALA A 127 1.53 5.29 14.68
CA ALA A 127 2.70 6.01 15.19
C ALA A 127 2.38 7.47 15.53
N LYS A 128 1.67 8.19 14.66
CA LYS A 128 1.25 9.58 14.92
C LYS A 128 0.32 9.68 16.15
N ARG A 129 -0.65 8.78 16.28
CA ARG A 129 -1.53 8.75 17.46
C ARG A 129 -0.77 8.45 18.74
N ALA A 130 0.23 7.58 18.69
CA ALA A 130 1.09 7.28 19.84
C ALA A 130 1.91 8.52 20.25
N THR A 131 2.50 9.24 19.29
CA THR A 131 3.24 10.48 19.59
C THR A 131 2.35 11.59 20.13
N ASP A 132 1.15 11.76 19.57
CA ASP A 132 0.18 12.76 20.03
C ASP A 132 -0.26 12.45 21.48
N LYS A 133 -0.51 11.17 21.78
CA LYS A 133 -0.86 10.71 23.14
C LYS A 133 0.29 10.89 24.11
N GLU A 134 1.52 10.60 23.71
CA GLU A 134 2.72 10.82 24.53
C GLU A 134 2.91 12.30 24.86
N GLN A 135 2.75 13.19 23.88
CA GLN A 135 2.81 14.64 24.10
C GLN A 135 1.70 15.12 25.04
N GLN A 136 0.49 14.59 24.90
CA GLN A 136 -0.61 14.93 25.79
C GLN A 136 -0.33 14.49 27.23
N LEU A 137 0.20 13.27 27.43
CA LEU A 137 0.60 12.78 28.74
C LEU A 137 1.72 13.62 29.35
N LYS A 138 2.73 13.99 28.57
CA LYS A 138 3.82 14.90 29.02
C LYS A 138 3.29 16.25 29.48
N LYS A 139 2.37 16.88 28.72
CA LYS A 139 1.75 18.15 29.12
C LYS A 139 0.95 18.01 30.42
N LYS A 140 0.16 16.95 30.55
CA LYS A 140 -0.62 16.68 31.77
C LYS A 140 0.30 16.46 32.97
N LEU A 141 1.37 15.68 32.81
CA LEU A 141 2.36 15.43 33.86
C LEU A 141 3.04 16.74 34.31
N GLY A 142 3.40 17.61 33.37
CA GLY A 142 3.96 18.93 33.68
C GLY A 142 3.00 19.79 34.52
N SER A 143 1.70 19.80 34.18
CA SER A 143 0.68 20.51 34.96
C SER A 143 0.57 20.00 36.39
N VAL A 144 0.54 18.67 36.57
CA VAL A 144 0.50 18.04 37.91
C VAL A 144 1.75 18.39 38.71
N TYR A 145 2.93 18.35 38.07
CA TYR A 145 4.19 18.71 38.73
C TYR A 145 4.20 20.16 39.21
N SER A 146 3.73 21.11 38.38
CA SER A 146 3.60 22.52 38.77
C SER A 146 2.60 22.73 39.91
N ALA A 147 1.45 22.04 39.88
CA ALA A 147 0.47 22.11 40.97
C ALA A 147 1.05 21.58 42.28
N LEU A 148 1.81 20.47 42.23
CA LEU A 148 2.50 19.91 43.39
C LEU A 148 3.55 20.89 43.95
N GLN A 149 4.33 21.53 43.08
CA GLN A 149 5.31 22.54 43.50
C GLN A 149 4.64 23.72 44.23
N GLU A 150 3.50 24.20 43.75
CA GLU A 150 2.77 25.28 44.43
C GLU A 150 2.22 24.82 45.79
N CYS A 151 1.66 23.61 45.88
CA CYS A 151 1.23 23.05 47.16
C CYS A 151 2.38 22.93 48.17
N ILE A 152 3.55 22.45 47.75
CA ILE A 152 4.74 22.35 48.61
C ILE A 152 5.16 23.74 49.09
N LYS A 153 5.14 24.75 48.21
CA LYS A 153 5.48 26.12 48.55
C LYS A 153 4.51 26.72 49.57
N GLU A 154 3.21 26.56 49.35
CA GLU A 154 2.18 27.02 50.29
C GLU A 154 2.29 26.32 51.65
N LEU A 155 2.50 25.00 51.66
CA LEU A 155 2.70 24.24 52.90
C LEU A 155 3.91 24.75 53.67
N THR A 156 5.03 24.96 52.97
CA THR A 156 6.26 25.50 53.57
C THR A 156 6.02 26.88 54.21
N GLN A 157 5.29 27.77 53.51
CA GLN A 157 4.92 29.08 54.04
C GLN A 157 4.03 28.97 55.28
N ARG A 158 3.01 28.09 55.26
CA ARG A 158 2.14 27.84 56.42
C ARG A 158 2.93 27.29 57.61
N THR A 159 3.87 26.37 57.40
CA THR A 159 4.74 25.83 58.46
C THR A 159 5.57 26.93 59.12
N VAL A 160 6.17 27.84 58.33
CA VAL A 160 6.93 28.98 58.87
C VAL A 160 6.03 29.91 59.69
N MET A 161 4.82 30.23 59.20
CA MET A 161 3.87 31.08 59.93
C MET A 161 3.39 30.45 61.25
N MET A 162 3.08 29.15 61.26
CA MET A 162 2.68 28.43 62.47
C MET A 162 3.82 28.39 63.50
N GLY A 163 5.05 28.11 63.05
CA GLY A 163 6.23 28.15 63.91
C GLY A 163 6.48 29.53 64.53
N ALA A 164 6.30 30.61 63.76
CA ALA A 164 6.40 31.98 64.27
C ALA A 164 5.35 32.31 65.35
N ALA A 165 4.19 31.64 65.30
CA ALA A 165 3.11 31.78 66.28
C ALA A 165 3.19 30.79 67.45
N ASN A 166 4.25 29.98 67.55
CA ASN A 166 4.39 28.86 68.51
C ASN A 166 3.21 27.87 68.47
N LEU A 167 2.58 27.69 67.30
CA LEU A 167 1.48 26.75 67.09
C LEU A 167 2.03 25.41 66.63
N SER A 168 1.60 24.31 67.26
CA SER A 168 1.95 22.94 66.85
C SER A 168 0.71 22.16 66.40
N ILE A 169 0.86 21.40 65.32
CA ILE A 169 -0.17 20.46 64.84
C ILE A 169 -0.46 19.39 65.90
N ASP A 170 0.53 19.03 66.71
CA ASP A 170 0.39 18.03 67.77
C ASP A 170 -0.53 18.49 68.92
N SER A 171 -0.82 19.79 68.99
CA SER A 171 -1.69 20.40 70.01
C SER A 171 -3.15 20.60 69.56
N LEU A 172 -3.54 20.10 68.38
CA LEU A 172 -4.91 20.21 67.87
C LEU A 172 -5.91 19.36 68.67
N SER A 173 -7.12 19.90 68.90
CA SER A 173 -8.24 19.14 69.48
C SER A 173 -8.80 18.10 68.50
N GLU A 174 -9.55 17.13 69.01
CA GLU A 174 -10.20 16.11 68.17
C GLU A 174 -11.21 16.72 67.17
N GLU A 175 -11.94 17.76 67.55
CA GLU A 175 -12.83 18.49 66.62
C GLU A 175 -12.03 19.14 65.48
N GLN A 176 -10.87 19.74 65.77
CA GLN A 176 -10.04 20.38 64.76
C GLN A 176 -9.41 19.35 63.80
N LYS A 177 -9.02 18.18 64.32
CA LYS A 177 -8.54 17.06 63.48
C LYS A 177 -9.64 16.55 62.56
N SER A 178 -10.87 16.40 63.06
CA SER A 178 -12.03 15.99 62.24
C SER A 178 -12.29 16.98 61.10
N VAL A 179 -12.31 18.29 61.39
CA VAL A 179 -12.48 19.33 60.38
C VAL A 179 -11.34 19.32 59.36
N SER A 180 -10.10 19.08 59.79
CA SER A 180 -8.95 18.97 58.89
C SER A 180 -9.04 17.77 57.95
N ALA A 181 -9.58 16.64 58.43
CA ALA A 181 -9.77 15.42 57.63
C ALA A 181 -10.85 15.61 56.56
N GLU A 182 -11.96 16.27 56.90
CA GLU A 182 -13.00 16.64 55.93
C GLU A 182 -12.44 17.59 54.86
N LEU A 183 -11.75 18.66 55.27
CA LEU A 183 -11.09 19.59 54.35
C LEU A 183 -10.06 18.88 53.47
N TYR A 184 -9.28 17.95 54.01
CA TYR A 184 -8.34 17.15 53.23
C TYR A 184 -9.05 16.37 52.12
N THR A 185 -10.14 15.67 52.44
CA THR A 185 -10.90 14.91 51.43
C THR A 185 -11.54 15.81 50.36
N GLU A 186 -12.05 16.98 50.73
CA GLU A 186 -12.61 17.95 49.80
C GLU A 186 -11.53 18.55 48.89
N THR A 187 -10.36 18.86 49.44
CA THR A 187 -9.22 19.40 48.70
C THR A 187 -8.64 18.35 47.76
N LEU A 188 -8.56 17.09 48.22
CA LEU A 188 -8.16 15.96 47.38
C LEU A 188 -9.13 15.79 46.21
N LYS A 189 -10.45 15.84 46.46
CA LYS A 189 -11.48 15.81 45.42
C LYS A 189 -11.31 16.93 44.39
N LYS A 190 -11.09 18.17 44.83
CA LYS A 190 -10.83 19.31 43.91
C LYS A 190 -9.57 19.14 43.07
N LEU A 191 -8.55 18.46 43.59
CA LEU A 191 -7.33 18.09 42.87
C LEU A 191 -7.58 16.93 41.89
N THR A 192 -8.39 15.94 42.27
CA THR A 192 -8.67 14.75 41.46
C THR A 192 -9.72 14.95 40.39
N ASP A 193 -10.78 15.72 40.66
CA ASP A 193 -11.83 16.10 39.69
C ASP A 193 -11.26 16.96 38.57
N LYS A 194 -10.11 17.61 38.81
CA LYS A 194 -9.42 18.40 37.80
C LYS A 194 -8.67 17.59 36.74
N SER A 195 -8.49 16.25 36.84
CA SER A 195 -8.04 15.38 35.71
C SER A 195 -7.53 13.97 36.14
N LEU A 196 -7.43 13.61 37.42
CA LEU A 196 -6.61 12.45 37.84
C LEU A 196 -7.38 11.11 37.97
N MET A 197 -8.65 11.12 38.38
CA MET A 197 -9.39 9.87 38.61
C MET A 197 -9.72 9.12 37.33
N SER A 198 -10.03 9.82 36.22
CA SER A 198 -10.23 9.14 34.93
C SER A 198 -8.96 8.49 34.38
N LEU A 199 -7.78 8.95 34.80
CA LEU A 199 -6.49 8.43 34.37
C LEU A 199 -6.14 7.12 35.08
N LEU A 200 -6.45 7.02 36.38
CA LEU A 200 -6.27 5.80 37.18
C LEU A 200 -7.27 4.72 36.75
N ASP A 201 -8.54 5.06 36.56
CA ASP A 201 -9.56 4.11 36.10
C ASP A 201 -9.26 3.58 34.69
N GLU A 202 -8.82 4.42 33.75
CA GLU A 202 -8.53 3.99 32.38
C GLU A 202 -7.18 3.23 32.25
N GLN A 203 -6.23 3.47 33.16
CA GLN A 203 -4.98 2.68 33.25
C GLN A 203 -5.20 1.32 33.93
N LEU A 204 -5.95 1.27 35.04
CA LEU A 204 -6.27 0.03 35.75
C LEU A 204 -7.14 -0.90 34.89
N SER A 205 -8.15 -0.35 34.21
CA SER A 205 -9.02 -1.12 33.32
C SER A 205 -8.25 -1.74 32.15
N ARG A 206 -7.32 -0.99 31.52
CA ARG A 206 -6.50 -1.51 30.40
C ARG A 206 -5.37 -2.44 30.83
N SER A 207 -4.89 -2.33 32.07
CA SER A 207 -3.92 -3.26 32.64
C SER A 207 -4.56 -4.63 32.87
N MET A 208 -5.81 -4.65 33.34
CA MET A 208 -6.56 -5.89 33.57
C MET A 208 -7.04 -6.59 32.29
N GLU A 209 -7.32 -5.85 31.22
CA GLU A 209 -7.68 -6.43 29.91
C GLU A 209 -6.51 -7.09 29.15
N ARG A 210 -5.25 -6.89 29.60
CA ARG A 210 -4.04 -7.45 28.95
C ARG A 210 -3.44 -8.64 29.68
N ALA A 211 -4.07 -9.16 30.73
CA ALA A 211 -3.66 -10.42 31.34
C ALA A 211 -4.22 -11.59 30.49
N PRO A 212 -3.38 -12.37 29.80
CA PRO A 212 -3.85 -13.55 29.10
C PRO A 212 -4.15 -14.65 30.13
N THR A 213 -5.39 -15.15 30.13
CA THR A 213 -5.73 -16.50 30.59
C THR A 213 -5.32 -17.52 29.55
#